data_AF-A0A7X0UCR5-F1
#
_entry.id   AF-A0A7X0UCR5-F1
#
_cell.length_a   1.000
_cell.length_b   1.000
_cell.length_c   1.000
_cell.angle_alpha   90.00
_cell.angle_beta   90.00
_cell.angle_gamma   90.00
#
_symmetry.space_group_name_H-M   'P 1'
#
loop_
_entity.id
_entity.type
_entity.pdbx_description
1 polymer ?
#
loop_
_entity_poly.entity_id
_entity_poly.type
_entity_poly.pdbx_seq_one_letter_code
_entity_poly.pdbx_strand_id
1 'polypeptide(L)'
;MTSTKHTVVDRELFTQALRHMGEEDLLYLNRMVIERLNLLAQAKSTVALAQFAEGDRVQFTANDGSVKQGTILRLNKKTASVRTDEGQGWKVSPGLLRKVGAG
;
A
#
# COMPACT_ATOMS: atom_id res chain seq x y z
N MET A 1 -16.26 0.63 -15.49
CA MET A 1 -14.94 1.12 -15.94
C MET A 1 -13.97 -0.04 -15.92
N THR A 2 -13.63 -0.55 -17.10
CA THR A 2 -12.78 -1.72 -17.33
C THR A 2 -11.34 -1.44 -16.90
N SER A 3 -10.86 -2.18 -15.89
CA SER A 3 -9.44 -2.21 -15.54
C SER A 3 -8.69 -2.94 -16.66
N THR A 4 -8.17 -2.19 -17.62
CA THR A 4 -7.30 -2.72 -18.67
C THR A 4 -6.04 -3.27 -18.00
N LYS A 5 -6.02 -4.58 -17.76
CA LYS A 5 -4.80 -5.31 -17.43
C LYS A 5 -3.88 -5.22 -18.64
N HIS A 6 -3.02 -4.21 -18.69
CA HIS A 6 -1.91 -4.15 -19.64
C HIS A 6 -0.96 -5.31 -19.33
N THR A 7 -1.31 -6.49 -19.83
CA THR A 7 -0.50 -7.70 -19.75
C THR A 7 0.12 -7.84 -21.13
N VAL A 8 1.23 -7.15 -21.37
CA VAL A 8 1.96 -7.24 -22.64
C VAL A 8 3.42 -7.47 -22.34
N VAL A 9 3.71 -8.63 -21.76
CA VAL A 9 4.94 -9.35 -22.12
C VAL A 9 4.55 -10.81 -22.18
N ASP A 10 4.73 -11.42 -23.35
CA ASP A 10 4.75 -12.87 -23.46
C ASP A 10 5.79 -13.39 -22.45
N ARG A 11 5.34 -14.20 -21.49
CA ARG A 11 6.19 -14.68 -20.40
C ARG A 11 7.32 -15.54 -20.91
N GLU A 12 7.14 -16.24 -22.03
CA GLU A 12 8.17 -17.07 -22.64
C GLU A 12 9.26 -16.20 -23.29
N LEU A 13 8.86 -15.20 -24.08
CA LEU A 13 9.78 -14.23 -24.69
C LEU A 13 10.60 -13.49 -23.62
N PHE A 14 9.96 -13.08 -22.52
CA PHE A 14 10.64 -12.43 -21.41
C PHE A 14 11.66 -13.34 -20.74
N THR A 15 11.28 -14.58 -20.49
CA THR A 15 12.16 -15.58 -19.88
C THR A 15 13.35 -15.88 -20.79
N GLN A 16 13.14 -15.91 -22.10
CA GLN A 16 14.23 -16.04 -23.07
C GLN A 16 15.15 -14.82 -23.05
N ALA A 17 14.61 -13.59 -23.04
CA ALA A 17 15.39 -12.37 -22.98
C ALA A 17 16.25 -12.30 -21.71
N LEU A 18 15.71 -12.68 -20.54
CA LEU A 18 16.44 -12.73 -19.27
C LEU A 18 17.69 -13.63 -19.33
N ARG A 19 17.66 -14.73 -20.10
CA ARG A 19 18.80 -15.65 -20.23
C ARG A 19 19.99 -15.04 -20.99
N HIS A 20 19.74 -13.99 -21.75
CA HIS A 20 20.77 -13.32 -22.55
C HIS A 20 21.22 -11.98 -21.94
N MET A 21 20.64 -11.56 -20.81
CA MET A 21 21.02 -10.34 -20.12
C MET A 21 22.24 -10.56 -19.21
N GLY A 22 23.16 -9.60 -19.21
CA GLY A 22 24.26 -9.54 -18.25
C GLY A 22 23.80 -9.04 -16.88
N GLU A 23 24.70 -9.08 -15.90
CA GLU A 23 24.39 -8.67 -14.51
C GLU A 23 23.92 -7.20 -14.42
N GLU A 24 24.57 -6.28 -15.14
CA GLU A 24 24.20 -4.86 -15.13
C GLU A 24 22.78 -4.62 -15.65
N ASP A 25 22.40 -5.30 -16.73
CA ASP A 25 21.05 -5.22 -17.31
C ASP A 25 20.01 -5.78 -16.35
N LEU A 26 20.31 -6.89 -15.68
CA LEU A 26 19.42 -7.50 -14.68
C LEU A 26 19.25 -6.60 -13.45
N LEU A 27 20.32 -5.97 -12.97
CA LEU A 27 20.27 -5.00 -11.87
C LEU A 27 19.45 -3.77 -12.25
N TYR A 28 19.63 -3.26 -13.47
CA TYR A 28 18.84 -2.15 -14.00
C TYR A 28 17.36 -2.52 -14.09
N LEU A 29 17.04 -3.67 -14.68
CA LEU A 29 15.68 -4.17 -14.78
C LEU A 29 15.02 -4.32 -13.40
N ASN A 30 15.73 -4.91 -12.44
CA ASN A 30 15.26 -5.07 -11.07
C ASN A 30 14.93 -3.70 -10.43
N ARG A 31 15.83 -2.72 -10.58
CA ARG A 31 15.58 -1.35 -10.10
C ARG A 31 14.29 -0.78 -10.71
N MET A 32 14.12 -0.91 -12.02
CA MET A 32 12.93 -0.39 -12.71
C MET A 32 11.63 -1.07 -12.26
N VAL A 33 11.66 -2.38 -12.06
CA VAL A 33 10.52 -3.15 -11.55
C VAL A 33 10.17 -2.68 -10.14
N ILE A 34 11.16 -2.53 -9.25
CA ILE A 34 10.96 -2.06 -7.88
C ILE A 34 10.38 -0.64 -7.87
N GLU A 35 10.91 0.27 -8.69
CA GLU A 35 10.40 1.64 -8.81
C GLU A 35 8.94 1.65 -9.28
N ARG A 36 8.60 0.84 -10.30
CA ARG A 36 7.23 0.74 -10.79
C ARG A 36 6.29 0.19 -9.73
N LEU A 37 6.69 -0.85 -9.01
CA LEU A 37 5.90 -1.41 -7.91
C LEU A 37 5.69 -0.41 -6.78
N ASN A 38 6.72 0.37 -6.44
CA ASN A 38 6.63 1.43 -5.44
C ASN A 38 5.64 2.53 -5.84
N LEU A 39 5.64 2.95 -7.11
CA LEU A 39 4.67 3.93 -7.63
C LEU A 39 3.23 3.38 -7.57
N LEU A 40 3.02 2.12 -7.95
CA LEU A 40 1.71 1.47 -7.87
C LEU A 40 1.22 1.34 -6.42
N ALA A 41 2.11 0.95 -5.51
CA ALA A 41 1.80 0.88 -4.09
C ALA A 41 1.44 2.25 -3.53
N GLN A 42 2.19 3.30 -3.91
CA GLN A 42 1.90 4.66 -3.49
C GLN A 42 0.55 5.15 -4.01
N ALA A 43 0.23 4.91 -5.30
CA ALA A 43 -1.08 5.29 -5.86
C ALA A 43 -2.24 4.61 -5.11
N LYS A 44 -2.11 3.31 -4.78
CA LYS A 44 -3.08 2.58 -3.97
C LYS A 44 -3.22 3.18 -2.57
N SER A 45 -2.10 3.49 -1.91
CA SER A 45 -2.10 4.14 -0.59
C SER A 45 -2.74 5.53 -0.64
N THR A 46 -2.48 6.34 -1.67
CA THR A 46 -3.08 7.67 -1.83
C THR A 46 -4.60 7.59 -1.97
N VAL A 47 -5.11 6.69 -2.83
CA VAL A 47 -6.56 6.47 -2.95
C VAL A 47 -7.17 5.99 -1.63
N ALA A 48 -6.51 5.04 -0.95
CA ALA A 48 -6.98 4.51 0.31
C ALA A 48 -6.81 5.48 1.50
N LEU A 49 -5.96 6.51 1.41
CA LEU A 49 -5.85 7.56 2.42
C LEU A 49 -6.85 8.68 2.18
N ALA A 50 -7.21 8.95 0.92
CA ALA A 50 -8.18 9.99 0.57
C ALA A 50 -9.58 9.75 1.15
N GLN A 51 -9.91 8.51 1.54
CA GLN A 51 -11.16 8.19 2.25
C GLN A 51 -11.12 8.60 3.74
N PHE A 52 -9.97 9.02 4.27
CA PHE A 52 -9.77 9.39 5.67
C PHE A 52 -9.33 10.85 5.84
N ALA A 53 -9.59 11.41 7.01
CA ALA A 53 -9.12 12.72 7.49
C ALA A 53 -8.48 12.59 8.88
N GLU A 54 -7.67 13.58 9.26
CA GLU A 54 -7.26 13.71 10.67
C GLU A 54 -8.49 13.93 11.54
N GLY A 55 -8.55 13.27 12.70
CA GLY A 55 -9.73 13.25 13.57
C GLY A 55 -10.73 12.13 13.28
N ASP A 56 -10.63 11.42 12.14
CA ASP A 56 -11.52 10.30 11.86
C ASP A 56 -11.38 9.18 12.88
N ARG A 57 -12.53 8.63 13.31
CA ARG A 57 -12.61 7.41 14.10
C ARG A 57 -12.45 6.19 13.20
N VAL A 58 -11.53 5.32 13.57
CA VAL A 58 -11.14 4.15 12.79
C VAL A 58 -10.96 2.93 13.67
N GLN A 59 -11.10 1.76 13.05
CA GLN A 59 -10.76 0.47 13.63
C GLN A 59 -9.81 -0.28 12.71
N PHE A 60 -8.96 -1.12 13.30
CA PHE A 60 -8.10 -2.05 12.60
C PHE A 60 -7.86 -3.30 13.45
N THR A 61 -7.41 -4.36 12.81
CA THR A 61 -6.99 -5.59 13.49
C THR A 61 -5.47 -5.54 13.66
N ALA A 62 -5.00 -5.63 14.91
CA ALA A 62 -3.58 -5.70 15.23
C ALA A 62 -3.01 -7.09 14.92
N ASN A 63 -1.68 -7.23 14.96
CA ASN A 63 -0.98 -8.46 14.58
C ASN A 63 -1.33 -9.66 15.48
N ASP A 64 -1.75 -9.40 16.71
CA ASP A 64 -2.22 -10.39 17.68
C ASP A 64 -3.69 -10.81 17.47
N GLY A 65 -4.35 -10.28 16.43
CA GLY A 65 -5.75 -10.52 16.13
C GLY A 65 -6.73 -9.63 16.89
N SER A 66 -6.26 -8.80 17.83
CA SER A 66 -7.13 -7.88 18.57
C SER A 66 -7.67 -6.77 17.68
N VAL A 67 -8.94 -6.43 17.82
CA VAL A 67 -9.52 -5.26 17.14
C VAL A 67 -9.29 -4.04 18.01
N LYS A 68 -8.59 -3.05 17.46
CA LYS A 68 -8.32 -1.77 18.12
C LYS A 68 -9.10 -0.66 17.45
N GLN A 69 -9.68 0.21 18.26
CA GLN A 69 -10.31 1.44 17.82
C GLN A 69 -9.48 2.65 18.26
N GLY A 70 -9.56 3.72 17.48
CA GLY A 70 -8.77 4.92 17.72
C GLY A 70 -9.12 6.05 16.78
N THR A 71 -8.37 7.13 16.92
CA THR A 71 -8.52 8.36 16.14
C THR A 71 -7.26 8.60 15.32
N ILE A 72 -7.43 8.96 14.04
CA ILE A 72 -6.31 9.35 13.18
C ILE A 72 -5.73 10.67 13.70
N LEU A 73 -4.46 10.66 14.08
CA LEU A 73 -3.70 11.85 14.44
C LEU A 73 -3.06 12.52 13.23
N ARG A 74 -2.66 11.73 12.22
CA ARG A 74 -1.97 12.22 11.04
C ARG A 74 -2.06 11.26 9.87
N LEU A 75 -2.24 11.79 8.66
CA LEU A 75 -2.09 11.03 7.43
C LEU A 75 -0.65 11.19 6.89
N ASN A 76 0.06 10.08 6.70
CA ASN A 76 1.40 10.04 6.09
C ASN A 76 1.32 9.57 4.64
N LYS A 77 2.45 9.58 3.91
CA LYS A 77 2.50 9.18 2.48
C LYS A 77 1.96 7.75 2.21
N LYS A 78 2.14 6.82 3.15
CA LYS A 78 1.79 5.39 3.00
C LYS A 78 0.99 4.80 4.17
N THR A 79 0.82 5.54 5.26
CA THR A 79 0.23 5.06 6.51
C THR A 79 -0.57 6.17 7.19
N ALA A 80 -1.46 5.82 8.10
CA ALA A 80 -2.02 6.77 9.05
C ALA A 80 -1.42 6.51 10.44
N SER A 81 -1.13 7.59 11.16
CA SER A 81 -0.80 7.55 12.58
C SER A 81 -2.11 7.57 13.36
N VAL A 82 -2.38 6.52 14.14
CA VAL A 82 -3.61 6.35 14.92
C VAL A 82 -3.27 6.34 16.40
N ARG A 83 -4.03 7.07 17.22
CA ARG A 83 -4.03 6.90 18.66
C ARG A 83 -5.24 6.07 19.06
N THR A 84 -4.98 4.92 19.64
CA THR A 84 -6.03 4.03 20.15
C THR A 84 -6.68 4.61 21.40
N ASP A 85 -7.87 4.11 21.74
CA ASP A 85 -8.59 4.52 22.95
C ASP A 85 -7.82 4.17 24.24
N GLU A 86 -6.96 3.15 24.17
CA GLU A 86 -6.00 2.77 25.22
C GLU A 86 -4.78 3.71 25.28
N GLY A 87 -4.75 4.78 24.50
CA GLY A 87 -3.67 5.78 24.45
C GLY A 87 -2.45 5.38 23.62
N GLN A 88 -2.38 4.14 23.11
CA GLN A 88 -1.23 3.66 22.34
C GLN A 88 -1.20 4.28 20.93
N GLY A 89 0.01 4.61 20.45
CA GLY A 89 0.24 5.12 19.10
C GLY A 89 0.60 4.02 18.11
N TRP A 90 -0.06 4.02 16.94
CA TRP A 90 0.10 3.02 15.89
C TRP A 90 0.33 3.67 14.53
N LYS A 91 1.15 3.03 13.68
CA LYS A 91 1.24 3.33 12.25
C LYS A 91 0.55 2.22 11.48
N VAL A 92 -0.56 2.54 10.82
CA VAL A 92 -1.41 1.53 10.18
C VAL A 92 -1.50 1.83 8.68
N SER A 93 -1.41 0.78 7.85
CA SER A 93 -1.67 0.92 6.41
C SER A 93 -3.13 1.31 6.19
N PRO A 94 -3.44 2.29 5.31
CA PRO A 94 -4.81 2.72 5.05
C PRO A 94 -5.73 1.58 4.58
N GLY A 95 -5.20 0.56 3.92
CA GLY A 95 -5.98 -0.61 3.50
C GLY A 95 -6.42 -1.52 4.64
N LEU A 96 -5.87 -1.35 5.85
CA LEU A 96 -6.25 -2.09 7.06
C LEU A 96 -7.21 -1.30 7.95
N LEU A 97 -7.38 -0.01 7.69
CA LEU A 97 -8.27 0.87 8.43
C LEU A 97 -9.69 0.74 7.92
N ARG A 98 -10.65 0.75 8.84
CA ARG A 98 -12.07 0.87 8.55
C ARG A 98 -12.61 2.05 9.35
N LYS A 99 -13.41 2.92 8.72
CA LYS A 99 -14.11 3.99 9.45
C LYS A 99 -15.09 3.39 10.45
N VAL A 100 -15.11 3.95 11.66
CA VAL A 100 -16.10 3.63 12.68
C VAL A 100 -17.10 4.79 12.70
N GLY A 101 -18.07 4.72 11.79
CA GLY A 101 -19.20 5.63 11.66
C GLY A 101 -18.89 7.06 11.18
N ALA A 102 -19.43 7.43 10.02
CA ALA A 102 -20.46 8.46 10.01
C ALA A 102 -21.71 7.75 9.47
N GLY A 103 -22.83 7.83 10.20
CA GLY A 103 -24.12 7.68 9.55
C GLY A 103 -24.33 8.85 8.60
#